data_AF-A0A194ACE1-F1
#
_entry.id   AF-A0A194ACE1-F1
#
_cell.length_a   1.000
_cell.length_b   1.000
_cell.length_c   1.000
_cell.angle_alpha   90.00
_cell.angle_beta   90.00
_cell.angle_gamma   90.00
#
_symmetry.space_group_name_H-M   'P 1'
#
loop_
_entity.id
_entity.type
_entity.pdbx_description
1 polymer ?
#
loop_
_entity_poly.entity_id
_entity_poly.type
_entity_poly.pdbx_seq_one_letter_code
_entity_poly.pdbx_strand_id
1 'polypeptide(L)' 'MQVADLACAEGETIHNEPFTVTPEKVFYALKTMDAIGRSRKNQKK' A
#
# COMPACT_ATOMS: atom_id res chain seq x y z
N MET A 1 3.44 8.58 -5.32
CA MET A 1 4.65 8.32 -4.53
C MET A 1 4.58 8.97 -3.15
N GLN A 2 4.32 10.28 -3.03
CA GLN A 2 4.24 11.00 -1.74
C GLN A 2 3.72 10.23 -0.50
N VAL A 3 2.52 9.62 -0.59
CA VAL A 3 1.96 8.83 0.55
C VAL A 3 2.81 7.61 0.89
N ALA A 4 3.34 6.92 -0.13
CA ALA A 4 4.21 5.77 0.08
C ALA A 4 5.57 6.19 0.65
N ASP A 5 6.10 7.35 0.25
CA ASP A 5 7.34 7.90 0.79
C ASP A 5 7.17 8.24 2.28
N LEU A 6 6.04 8.87 2.65
CA LEU A 6 5.70 9.17 4.04
C LEU A 6 5.46 7.90 4.86
N ALA A 7 4.76 6.90 4.30
CA ALA A 7 4.53 5.62 4.99
C ALA A 7 5.83 4.85 5.27
N CYS A 8 6.87 5.08 4.47
CA CYS A 8 8.21 4.49 4.62
C CYS A 8 9.23 5.43 5.28
N ALA A 9 8.79 6.58 5.83
CA ALA A 9 9.69 7.51 6.51
C ALA A 9 10.39 6.84 7.71
N GLU A 10 11.54 7.38 8.10
CA GLU A 10 12.29 6.89 9.27
C GLU A 10 11.43 7.01 10.54
N GLY A 11 11.43 5.96 11.36
CA GLY A 11 10.66 5.92 12.61
C GLY A 11 9.21 5.42 12.47
N GLU A 12 8.70 5.22 11.25
CA GLU A 12 7.37 4.66 11.03
C GLU A 12 7.26 3.18 11.39
N THR A 13 6.06 2.73 11.76
CA THR A 13 5.83 1.35 12.20
C THR A 13 5.96 0.31 11.09
N ILE A 14 5.99 0.74 9.82
CA ILE A 14 6.14 -0.15 8.66
C ILE A 14 7.44 -0.96 8.70
N HIS A 15 8.45 -0.46 9.43
CA HIS A 15 9.75 -1.11 9.60
C HIS A 15 9.72 -2.28 10.60
N ASN A 16 8.59 -2.50 11.29
CA ASN A 16 8.39 -3.69 12.14
C ASN A 16 8.04 -4.95 11.33
N GLU A 17 7.74 -4.81 10.03
CA GLU A 17 7.47 -5.95 9.16
C GLU A 17 8.71 -6.87 9.07
N PRO A 18 8.52 -8.21 8.97
CA PRO A 18 9.62 -9.17 8.95
C PRO A 18 10.42 -9.16 7.63
N PHE A 19 10.17 -8.20 6.76
CA PHE A 19 10.83 -7.99 5.48
C PHE A 19 10.93 -6.52 5.14
N THR A 20 11.88 -6.15 4.28
CA THR A 20 12.03 -4.77 3.83
C THR A 20 10.85 -4.33 2.97
N VAL A 21 10.18 -3.28 3.43
CA VAL A 21 9.14 -2.57 2.70
C VAL A 21 9.73 -1.31 2.06
N THR A 22 9.53 -1.13 0.75
CA THR A 22 9.99 0.07 0.02
C THR A 22 8.80 0.93 -0.41
N PRO A 23 8.98 2.24 -0.64
CA PRO A 23 7.91 3.11 -1.13
C PRO A 23 7.25 2.59 -2.41
N GLU A 24 7.99 1.96 -3.32
CA GLU A 24 7.43 1.37 -4.55
C GLU A 24 6.48 0.22 -4.24
N LYS A 25 6.86 -0.67 -3.29
CA LYS A 25 5.99 -1.77 -2.86
C LYS A 25 4.68 -1.23 -2.27
N VAL A 26 4.76 -0.21 -1.40
CA VAL A 26 3.57 0.43 -0.82
C VAL A 26 2.72 1.09 -1.89
N PHE A 27 3.32 1.82 -2.82
CA PHE A 27 2.62 2.48 -3.92
C PHE A 27 1.84 1.47 -4.79
N TYR A 28 2.50 0.39 -5.22
CA TYR A 28 1.84 -0.64 -6.02
C TYR A 28 0.80 -1.43 -5.24
N ALA A 29 1.04 -1.69 -3.94
CA ALA A 29 0.04 -2.32 -3.08
C ALA A 29 -1.24 -1.47 -2.97
N LEU A 30 -1.12 -0.15 -2.74
CA LEU A 30 -2.27 0.76 -2.66
C LEU A 30 -3.07 0.77 -3.97
N LYS A 31 -2.39 0.84 -5.13
CA LYS A 31 -3.04 0.81 -6.44
C LYS A 31 -3.75 -0.52 -6.70
N THR A 32 -3.10 -1.63 -6.35
CA THR A 32 -3.66 -2.98 -6.50
C THR A 32 -4.90 -3.14 -5.63
N MET A 33 -4.86 -2.68 -4.38
CA MET A 33 -5.98 -2.81 -3.44
C MET A 33 -7.17 -1.91 -3.80
N ASP A 34 -6.96 -0.70 -4.34
CA ASP A 34 -8.06 0.12 -4.90
C ASP A 34 -8.77 -0.59 -6.05
N ALA A 35 -8.02 -1.16 -7.00
CA ALA A 35 -8.58 -1.91 -8.12
C ALA A 35 -9.38 -3.14 -7.66
N ILE A 36 -8.83 -3.93 -6.73
CA ILE A 36 -9.52 -5.09 -6.13
C ILE A 36 -10.80 -4.65 -5.41
N GLY A 37 -10.72 -3.57 -4.63
CA GLY A 37 -11.86 -3.02 -3.89
C GLY A 37 -13.00 -2.59 -4.81
N ARG A 38 -12.69 -1.87 -5.89
CA ARG A 38 -13.67 -1.46 -6.92
C ARG A 38 -14.30 -2.67 -7.62
N SER A 39 -13.49 -3.65 -8.01
CA SER A 39 -13.99 -4.89 -8.63
C SER A 39 -14.99 -5.60 -7.73
N ARG A 40 -14.64 -5.82 -6.45
CA ARG A 40 -15.52 -6.46 -5.46
C ARG A 40 -16.82 -5.68 -5.23
N LYS A 41 -16.76 -4.34 -5.21
CA LYS A 41 -17.96 -3.51 -5.07
C LYS A 41 -18.89 -3.63 -6.27
N ASN A 42 -18.33 -3.70 -7.47
CA ASN A 42 -19.09 -3.83 -8.72
C ASN A 42 -19.66 -5.24 -8.92
N GLN A 43 -19.05 -6.29 -8.34
CA GLN A 43 -19.55 -7.67 -8.35
C GLN A 43 -20.68 -7.94 -7.36
N LYS A 44 -20.94 -7.03 -6.40
CA LYS A 44 -22.06 -7.14 -5.44
C LYS A 44 -23.37 -6.48 -5.94
N LYS A 45 -23.43 -6.13 -7.22
CA LYS A 45 -24.63 -5.67 -7.92
C LYS A 45 -25.20 -6.82 -8.72
#